data_AF-Q4UJ61-F1
#
_entry.id   AF-Q4UJ61-F1
#
_cell.length_a   1.000
_cell.length_b   1.000
_cell.length_c   1.000
_cell.angle_alpha   90.00
_cell.angle_beta   90.00
_cell.angle_gamma   90.00
#
_symmetry.space_group_name_H-M   'P 1'
#
loop_
_entity.id
_entity.type
_entity.pdbx_description
1 polymer ?
#
loop_
_entity_poly.entity_id
_entity_poly.type
_entity_poly.pdbx_seq_one_letter_code
_entity_poly.pdbx_strand_id
1 'polypeptide(L)'
;MAKFIYFLVIIFVKLLICECENVVLNISAKPVELNTNKINSNTYFVNGLPCKKFAPKPNNSVKKVMEGNIKVWEDSRSECTDAIVYPETDRPKLVHLFITTDARSSHEYYSREGDKWTKIDEAKYRTLLDEFLPQTSRPSMGKKKGSFQLPSLFIVFLQFFLYSF
;
A
#
# COMPACT_ATOMS: atom_id res chain seq x y z
N MET A 1 12.60 51.18 2.46
CA MET A 1 11.47 50.44 3.06
C MET A 1 10.82 49.45 2.09
N ALA A 2 10.48 49.84 0.85
CA ALA A 2 9.84 48.93 -0.13
C ALA A 2 10.58 47.61 -0.41
N LYS A 3 11.92 47.62 -0.47
CA LYS A 3 12.73 46.39 -0.68
C LYS A 3 12.66 45.39 0.48
N PHE A 4 12.52 45.88 1.71
CA PHE A 4 12.40 45.05 2.91
C PHE A 4 11.03 44.39 2.98
N ILE A 5 9.97 45.15 2.69
CA ILE A 5 8.60 44.64 2.59
C ILE A 5 8.51 43.57 1.50
N TYR A 6 9.09 43.82 0.33
CA TYR A 6 9.14 42.85 -0.77
C TYR A 6 9.85 41.53 -0.37
N PHE A 7 10.97 41.62 0.34
CA PHE A 7 11.69 40.45 0.84
C PHE A 7 10.88 39.64 1.86
N LEU A 8 10.20 40.31 2.80
CA LEU A 8 9.30 39.66 3.76
C LEU A 8 8.12 38.97 3.07
N VAL A 9 7.56 39.57 2.00
CA VAL A 9 6.49 38.95 1.21
C VAL A 9 7.00 37.68 0.51
N ILE A 10 8.20 37.67 -0.07
CA ILE A 10 8.77 36.45 -0.69
C ILE A 10 8.97 35.34 0.35
N ILE A 11 9.49 35.67 1.53
CA ILE A 11 9.66 34.69 2.61
C ILE A 11 8.30 34.14 3.03
N PHE A 12 7.30 35.01 3.23
CA PHE A 12 5.96 34.59 3.62
C PHE A 12 5.29 33.72 2.55
N VAL A 13 5.44 34.08 1.27
CA VAL A 13 4.94 33.27 0.14
C VAL A 13 5.64 31.90 0.09
N LYS A 14 6.96 31.83 0.31
CA LYS A 14 7.69 30.55 0.44
C LYS A 14 7.30 29.73 1.67
N LEU A 15 6.89 30.38 2.75
CA LEU A 15 6.38 29.70 3.95
C LEU A 15 4.93 29.21 3.78
N LEU A 16 4.16 29.85 2.90
CA LEU A 16 2.78 29.47 2.57
C LEU A 16 2.70 28.39 1.48
N ILE A 17 3.73 28.23 0.65
CA ILE A 17 3.80 27.22 -0.40
C ILE A 17 4.62 26.03 0.12
N CYS A 18 3.95 24.90 0.37
CA CYS A 18 4.66 23.64 0.56
C CYS A 18 5.24 23.19 -0.78
N GLU A 19 6.55 23.36 -0.97
CA GLU A 19 7.24 22.80 -2.15
C GLU A 19 7.45 21.31 -1.93
N CYS A 20 6.60 20.48 -2.56
CA CYS A 20 6.83 19.05 -2.63
C CYS A 20 7.88 18.73 -3.70
N GLU A 21 8.93 18.00 -3.32
CA GLU A 21 9.92 17.51 -4.27
C GLU A 21 9.47 16.19 -4.89
N ASN A 22 9.53 16.08 -6.22
CA ASN A 22 9.22 14.82 -6.91
C ASN A 22 10.38 13.83 -6.78
N VAL A 23 10.06 12.62 -6.32
CA VAL A 23 11.04 11.54 -6.09
C VAL A 23 10.69 10.33 -6.95
N VAL A 24 11.72 9.72 -7.55
CA VAL A 24 11.61 8.41 -8.20
C VAL A 24 11.94 7.34 -7.17
N LEU A 25 10.97 6.48 -6.86
CA LEU A 25 11.16 5.36 -5.95
C LEU A 25 11.69 4.14 -6.72
N ASN A 26 12.85 3.63 -6.34
CA ASN A 26 13.35 2.34 -6.84
C ASN A 26 13.09 1.24 -5.79
N ILE A 27 12.18 0.31 -6.09
CA ILE A 27 11.74 -0.74 -5.16
C ILE A 27 12.74 -1.89 -5.00
N SER A 28 13.71 -2.00 -5.90
CA SER A 28 14.82 -2.96 -5.80
C SER A 28 16.09 -2.34 -5.22
N ALA A 29 16.05 -1.06 -4.83
CA ALA A 29 17.23 -0.38 -4.28
C ALA A 29 17.71 -1.07 -3.00
N LYS A 30 19.04 -1.21 -2.89
CA LYS A 30 19.67 -1.61 -1.63
C LYS A 30 19.56 -0.46 -0.63
N PRO A 31 19.56 -0.73 0.69
CA PRO A 31 19.49 0.33 1.71
C PRO A 31 20.54 1.44 1.54
N VAL A 32 21.74 1.10 1.05
CA VAL A 32 22.84 2.05 0.80
C VAL A 32 22.58 2.98 -0.39
N GLU A 33 21.79 2.52 -1.38
CA GLU A 33 21.48 3.29 -2.60
C GLU A 33 20.22 4.14 -2.44
N LEU A 34 19.39 3.84 -1.44
CA LEU A 34 18.16 4.57 -1.19
C LEU A 34 18.46 5.94 -0.59
N ASN A 35 17.82 6.99 -1.11
CA ASN A 35 17.88 8.31 -0.49
C ASN A 35 17.04 8.34 0.79
N THR A 36 17.65 7.95 1.90
CA THR A 36 17.02 7.87 3.23
C THR A 36 16.57 9.23 3.77
N ASN A 37 17.02 10.34 3.18
CA ASN A 37 16.52 11.68 3.52
C ASN A 37 15.14 11.96 2.89
N LYS A 38 14.74 11.19 1.89
CA LYS A 38 13.48 11.38 1.14
C LYS A 38 12.51 10.22 1.29
N ILE A 39 13.00 9.00 1.44
CA ILE A 39 12.19 7.78 1.54
C ILE A 39 12.55 7.02 2.82
N ASN A 40 11.54 6.67 3.61
CA ASN A 40 11.65 5.66 4.66
C ASN A 40 11.51 4.27 4.04
N SER A 41 12.37 3.33 4.44
CA SER A 41 12.27 1.93 4.04
C SER A 41 12.50 1.01 5.23
N ASN A 42 11.52 0.15 5.48
CA ASN A 42 11.54 -0.77 6.62
C ASN A 42 11.07 -2.15 6.17
N THR A 43 11.67 -3.20 6.74
CA THR A 43 11.13 -4.56 6.62
C THR A 43 9.90 -4.67 7.53
N TYR A 44 8.83 -5.22 6.97
CA TYR A 44 7.56 -5.46 7.65
C TYR A 44 7.14 -6.92 7.44
N PHE A 45 6.26 -7.43 8.31
CA PHE A 45 5.75 -8.80 8.18
C PHE A 45 4.24 -8.74 8.05
N VAL A 46 3.72 -9.20 6.91
CA VAL A 46 2.28 -9.37 6.70
C VAL A 46 1.97 -10.85 6.76
N ASN A 47 1.19 -11.27 7.76
CA ASN A 47 0.87 -12.68 7.99
C ASN A 47 2.12 -13.58 8.07
N GLY A 48 3.20 -13.08 8.67
CA GLY A 48 4.49 -13.80 8.78
C GLY A 48 5.35 -13.78 7.51
N LEU A 49 4.87 -13.20 6.41
CA LEU A 49 5.64 -13.05 5.19
C LEU A 49 6.44 -11.73 5.22
N PRO A 50 7.79 -11.78 5.11
CA PRO A 50 8.60 -10.57 5.06
C PRO A 50 8.32 -9.79 3.78
N CYS A 51 8.14 -8.49 3.93
CA CYS A 51 7.97 -7.54 2.83
C CYS A 51 8.73 -6.25 3.15
N LYS A 52 9.02 -5.45 2.12
CA LYS A 52 9.58 -4.11 2.29
C LYS A 52 8.46 -3.10 2.15
N LYS A 53 8.37 -2.19 3.12
CA LYS A 53 7.51 -1.01 3.03
C LYS A 53 8.38 0.20 2.71
N PHE A 54 7.95 0.98 1.72
CA PHE A 54 8.53 2.28 1.38
C PHE A 54 7.47 3.36 1.58
N ALA A 55 7.86 4.49 2.17
CA ALA A 55 7.00 5.66 2.30
C ALA A 55 7.86 6.93 2.12
N PRO A 56 7.45 7.90 1.30
CA PRO A 56 8.12 9.18 1.24
C PRO A 56 8.01 9.90 2.60
N LYS A 57 9.07 10.63 2.94
CA LYS A 57 9.08 11.58 4.05
C LYS A 57 8.22 12.80 3.69
N PRO A 58 7.79 13.61 4.67
CA PRO A 58 7.05 14.84 4.41
C PRO A 58 7.71 15.70 3.32
N ASN A 59 6.90 16.40 2.53
CA ASN A 59 7.31 17.26 1.41
C ASN A 59 8.03 16.52 0.26
N ASN A 60 7.89 15.20 0.17
CA ASN A 60 8.35 14.40 -0.96
C ASN A 60 7.16 13.68 -1.59
N SER A 61 7.05 13.75 -2.91
CA SER A 61 5.98 13.11 -3.67
C SER A 61 6.56 12.07 -4.62
N VAL A 62 6.14 10.80 -4.48
CA VAL A 62 6.55 9.74 -5.40
C VAL A 62 5.62 9.72 -6.59
N LYS A 63 6.08 10.26 -7.74
CA LYS A 63 5.34 10.28 -9.01
C LYS A 63 5.69 9.10 -9.93
N LYS A 64 6.75 8.36 -9.58
CA LYS A 64 7.29 7.25 -10.38
C LYS A 64 7.87 6.17 -9.50
N VAL A 65 7.53 4.92 -9.81
CA VAL A 65 8.04 3.71 -9.15
C VAL A 65 8.72 2.83 -10.20
N MET A 66 9.96 2.45 -9.92
CA MET A 66 10.85 1.69 -10.79
C MET A 66 11.41 0.47 -10.09
N GLU A 67 11.72 -0.58 -10.83
CA GLU A 67 12.59 -1.68 -10.42
C GLU A 67 13.88 -1.58 -11.26
N GLY A 68 14.93 -0.97 -10.69
CA GLY A 68 16.10 -0.57 -11.48
C GLY A 68 15.70 0.37 -12.62
N ASN A 69 15.82 -0.11 -13.86
CA ASN A 69 15.45 0.63 -15.07
C ASN A 69 14.05 0.28 -15.62
N ILE A 70 13.33 -0.66 -15.00
CA ILE A 70 12.02 -1.11 -15.45
C ILE A 70 10.94 -0.30 -14.74
N LYS A 71 10.05 0.33 -15.52
CA LYS A 71 8.93 1.08 -14.95
C LYS A 71 7.86 0.15 -14.39
N VAL A 72 7.50 0.35 -13.12
CA VAL A 72 6.36 -0.32 -12.48
C VAL A 72 5.12 0.56 -12.59
N TRP A 73 5.24 1.83 -12.21
CA TRP A 73 4.14 2.79 -12.16
C TRP A 73 4.65 4.22 -12.36
N GLU A 74 3.82 5.08 -12.95
CA GLU A 74 4.10 6.51 -13.14
C GLU A 74 2.80 7.26 -13.39
N ASP A 75 2.60 8.36 -12.66
CA ASP A 75 1.46 9.26 -12.86
C ASP A 75 1.90 10.69 -12.53
N SER A 76 1.41 11.65 -13.31
CA SER A 76 1.72 13.08 -13.14
C SER A 76 0.79 13.78 -12.15
N ARG A 77 -0.43 13.28 -11.98
CA ARG A 77 -1.49 13.88 -11.15
C ARG A 77 -1.66 13.14 -9.83
N SER A 78 -1.30 11.87 -9.80
CA SER A 78 -1.38 11.04 -8.60
C SER A 78 -0.01 10.95 -7.92
N GLU A 79 0.03 10.54 -6.66
CA GLU A 79 1.26 10.21 -5.94
C GLU A 79 1.15 8.91 -5.17
N CYS A 80 2.27 8.21 -5.03
CA CYS A 80 2.37 7.02 -4.22
C CYS A 80 2.80 7.40 -2.79
N THR A 81 1.92 7.19 -1.81
CA THR A 81 2.19 7.48 -0.39
C THR A 81 2.83 6.31 0.33
N ASP A 82 2.56 5.09 -0.13
CA ASP A 82 3.17 3.89 0.43
C ASP A 82 3.30 2.84 -0.67
N ALA A 83 4.39 2.08 -0.63
CA ALA A 83 4.58 0.90 -1.46
C ALA A 83 4.94 -0.29 -0.57
N ILE A 84 4.17 -1.37 -0.66
CA ILE A 84 4.49 -2.67 -0.04
C ILE A 84 4.98 -3.60 -1.13
N VAL A 85 6.16 -4.18 -0.93
CA VAL A 85 6.87 -4.96 -1.93
C VAL A 85 7.23 -6.32 -1.37
N TYR A 86 6.73 -7.37 -2.00
CA TYR A 86 7.04 -8.75 -1.66
C TYR A 86 8.11 -9.29 -2.61
N PRO A 87 9.23 -9.81 -2.09
CA PRO A 87 10.28 -10.41 -2.90
C PRO A 87 9.94 -11.86 -3.27
N GLU A 88 10.39 -12.28 -4.45
CA GLU A 88 10.54 -13.69 -4.83
C GLU A 88 12.04 -13.92 -5.02
N THR A 89 12.66 -14.73 -4.15
CA THR A 89 14.12 -14.86 -4.06
C THR A 89 14.77 -13.49 -3.82
N ASP A 90 15.49 -12.95 -4.82
CA ASP A 90 16.25 -11.70 -4.71
C ASP A 90 15.64 -10.51 -5.46
N ARG A 91 14.50 -10.69 -6.14
CA ARG A 91 13.84 -9.62 -6.90
C ARG A 91 12.42 -9.36 -6.40
N PRO A 92 11.94 -8.10 -6.43
CA PRO A 92 10.53 -7.81 -6.21
C PRO A 92 9.63 -8.62 -7.15
N LYS A 93 8.49 -9.11 -6.66
CA LYS A 93 7.56 -9.92 -7.44
C LYS A 93 6.12 -9.44 -7.37
N LEU A 94 5.70 -8.94 -6.22
CA LEU A 94 4.35 -8.43 -6.01
C LEU A 94 4.44 -7.07 -5.32
N VAL A 95 3.68 -6.09 -5.82
CA VAL A 95 3.69 -4.72 -5.32
C VAL A 95 2.27 -4.25 -5.08
N HIS A 96 2.06 -3.60 -3.94
CA HIS A 96 0.85 -2.88 -3.59
C HIS A 96 1.20 -1.40 -3.36
N LEU A 97 0.65 -0.53 -4.21
CA LEU A 97 0.83 0.91 -4.14
C LEU A 97 -0.41 1.57 -3.54
N PHE A 98 -0.19 2.52 -2.64
CA PHE A 98 -1.21 3.39 -2.07
C PHE A 98 -1.12 4.70 -2.83
N ILE A 99 -2.13 4.99 -3.64
CA ILE A 99 -2.13 6.11 -4.57
C ILE A 99 -3.13 7.16 -4.10
N THR A 100 -2.67 8.40 -3.96
CA THR A 100 -3.52 9.56 -3.70
C THR A 100 -3.53 10.51 -4.87
N THR A 101 -4.66 11.19 -5.00
CA THR A 101 -4.89 12.35 -5.87
C THR A 101 -5.48 13.44 -5.01
N ASP A 102 -5.61 14.66 -5.54
CA ASP A 102 -6.23 15.78 -4.83
C ASP A 102 -7.64 15.47 -4.30
N ALA A 103 -8.35 14.50 -4.90
CA ALA A 103 -9.75 14.20 -4.56
C ALA A 103 -9.96 12.83 -3.87
N ARG A 104 -9.07 11.86 -4.06
CA ARG A 104 -9.30 10.47 -3.62
C ARG A 104 -8.02 9.69 -3.36
N SER A 105 -8.15 8.70 -2.48
CA SER A 105 -7.19 7.63 -2.27
C SER A 105 -7.64 6.35 -2.97
N SER A 106 -6.69 5.58 -3.46
CA SER A 106 -6.91 4.31 -4.17
C SER A 106 -5.72 3.37 -3.99
N HIS A 107 -5.89 2.13 -4.42
CA HIS A 107 -4.83 1.12 -4.39
C HIS A 107 -4.57 0.59 -5.79
N GLU A 108 -3.31 0.32 -6.09
CA GLU A 108 -2.92 -0.37 -7.31
C GLU A 108 -2.02 -1.55 -6.99
N TYR A 109 -2.15 -2.61 -7.79
CA TYR A 109 -1.45 -3.87 -7.58
C TYR A 109 -0.71 -4.27 -8.84
N TYR A 110 0.51 -4.75 -8.68
CA TYR A 110 1.37 -5.14 -9.78
C TYR A 110 2.06 -6.47 -9.50
N SER A 111 2.15 -7.32 -10.52
CA SER A 111 2.97 -8.54 -10.48
C SER A 111 4.04 -8.52 -11.55
N ARG A 112 5.19 -9.13 -11.24
CA ARG A 112 6.31 -9.30 -12.17
C ARG A 112 6.29 -10.66 -12.84
N GLU A 113 6.35 -10.67 -14.16
CA GLU A 113 6.56 -11.84 -15.00
C GLU A 113 7.74 -11.57 -15.93
N GLY A 114 8.85 -12.30 -15.76
CA GLY A 114 10.11 -11.99 -16.44
C GLY A 114 10.61 -10.57 -16.08
N ASP A 115 10.87 -9.75 -17.09
CA ASP A 115 11.30 -8.34 -16.94
C ASP A 115 10.16 -7.33 -17.18
N LYS A 116 8.91 -7.75 -16.96
CA LYS A 116 7.74 -6.89 -17.13
C LYS A 116 6.90 -6.85 -15.85
N TRP A 117 6.42 -5.64 -15.55
CA TRP A 117 5.39 -5.40 -14.55
C TRP A 117 4.03 -5.28 -15.22
N THR A 118 3.04 -5.97 -14.67
CA THR A 118 1.66 -5.94 -15.15
C THR A 118 0.75 -5.52 -14.01
N LYS A 119 -0.09 -4.50 -14.24
CA LYS A 119 -1.15 -4.11 -13.32
C LYS A 119 -2.17 -5.26 -13.24
N ILE A 120 -2.53 -5.65 -12.02
CA ILE A 120 -3.49 -6.70 -11.74
C ILE A 120 -4.61 -6.16 -10.84
N ASP A 121 -5.74 -6.84 -10.81
CA ASP A 121 -6.78 -6.53 -9.84
C ASP A 121 -6.43 -7.06 -8.44
N GLU A 122 -7.19 -6.59 -7.46
CA GLU A 122 -7.02 -6.94 -6.05
C GLU A 122 -7.23 -8.44 -5.79
N ALA A 123 -8.16 -9.09 -6.51
CA ALA A 123 -8.46 -10.50 -6.31
C ALA A 123 -7.26 -11.37 -6.73
N LYS A 124 -6.69 -11.12 -7.92
CA LYS A 124 -5.47 -11.78 -8.39
C LYS A 124 -4.29 -11.47 -7.48
N TYR A 125 -4.16 -10.23 -7.00
CA TYR A 125 -3.12 -9.87 -6.03
C TYR A 125 -3.23 -10.71 -4.74
N ARG A 126 -4.43 -10.83 -4.17
CA ARG A 126 -4.67 -11.63 -2.95
C ARG A 126 -4.34 -13.11 -3.18
N THR A 127 -4.75 -13.69 -4.31
CA THR A 127 -4.41 -15.08 -4.66
C THR A 127 -2.90 -15.29 -4.74
N LEU A 128 -2.17 -14.40 -5.43
CA LEU A 128 -0.72 -14.49 -5.52
C LEU A 128 -0.06 -14.32 -4.14
N LEU A 129 -0.57 -13.39 -3.31
CA LEU A 129 -0.05 -13.20 -1.96
C LEU A 129 -0.23 -14.45 -1.08
N ASP A 130 -1.36 -15.15 -1.19
CA ASP A 130 -1.60 -16.40 -0.47
C ASP A 130 -0.68 -17.55 -0.94
N GLU A 131 -0.21 -17.50 -2.19
CA GLU A 131 0.79 -18.43 -2.70
C GLU A 131 2.16 -18.23 -2.05
N PHE A 132 2.53 -16.98 -1.71
CA PHE A 132 3.76 -16.68 -0.96
C PHE A 132 3.71 -17.17 0.48
N LEU A 133 2.52 -17.26 1.08
CA LEU A 133 2.40 -17.66 2.48
C LEU A 133 2.90 -19.09 2.68
N PRO A 134 3.69 -19.36 3.75
CA PRO A 134 4.09 -20.72 4.11
C PRO A 134 2.84 -21.60 4.25
N GLN A 135 2.85 -22.81 3.71
CA GLN A 135 1.68 -23.70 3.68
C GLN A 135 1.08 -23.97 5.08
N THR A 136 1.85 -23.79 6.15
CA THR A 136 1.42 -23.91 7.55
C THR A 136 0.44 -22.82 8.01
N SER A 137 0.26 -21.74 7.24
CA SER A 137 -0.63 -20.61 7.55
C SER A 137 -1.91 -20.58 6.72
N ARG A 138 -2.08 -21.50 5.76
CA ARG A 138 -3.29 -21.57 4.93
C ARG A 138 -4.43 -22.16 5.77
N PRO A 139 -5.51 -21.42 6.08
CA PRO A 139 -6.71 -22.04 6.64
C PRO A 139 -7.23 -23.04 5.60
N SER A 140 -7.44 -24.28 6.02
CA SER A 140 -8.03 -25.33 5.18
C SER A 140 -9.41 -24.89 4.74
N MET A 141 -9.52 -24.39 3.51
CA MET A 141 -10.80 -24.03 2.92
C MET A 141 -11.52 -25.32 2.50
N GLY A 142 -12.08 -26.02 3.49
CA GLY A 142 -12.99 -27.12 3.29
C GLY A 142 -14.22 -26.64 2.52
N LYS A 143 -14.46 -27.21 1.34
CA LYS A 143 -15.71 -27.06 0.58
C LYS A 143 -16.88 -27.38 1.51
N LYS A 144 -17.61 -26.38 2.01
CA LYS A 144 -18.93 -26.60 2.62
C LYS A 144 -19.91 -26.97 1.51
N LYS A 145 -20.12 -28.28 1.29
CA LYS A 145 -21.33 -28.81 0.67
C LYS A 145 -22.51 -28.48 1.59
N GLY A 146 -23.59 -28.00 0.99
CA GLY A 146 -24.76 -27.52 1.72
C GLY A 146 -25.51 -28.59 2.51
N SER A 147 -26.09 -28.15 3.62
CA SER A 147 -27.45 -28.45 4.08
C SER A 147 -27.64 -27.74 5.43
N PHE A 148 -28.30 -26.58 5.44
CA PHE A 148 -28.82 -26.02 6.68
C PHE A 148 -30.14 -26.72 6.98
N GLN A 149 -30.09 -27.77 7.81
CA GLN A 149 -31.25 -28.14 8.62
C GLN A 149 -31.24 -27.21 9.83
N LEU A 150 -32.30 -26.40 9.99
CA LEU A 150 -32.50 -25.62 11.21
C LEU A 150 -32.81 -26.58 12.36
N PRO A 151 -32.01 -26.61 13.45
CA PRO A 151 -32.47 -27.18 14.70
C PRO A 151 -33.46 -26.21 15.34
N SER A 152 -34.57 -26.79 15.81
CA SER A 152 -35.71 -26.16 16.48
C SER A 152 -35.33 -25.49 17.81
N LEU A 153 -34.60 -24.39 17.76
CA LEU A 153 -34.26 -23.56 18.93
C LEU A 153 -34.86 -22.15 18.88
N PHE A 154 -35.82 -21.93 17.99
CA PHE A 154 -36.67 -20.72 17.98
C PHE A 154 -37.68 -20.63 19.15
N ILE A 155 -37.54 -21.47 20.20
CA ILE A 155 -38.52 -21.54 21.29
C ILE A 155 -38.05 -20.87 22.60
N VAL A 156 -36.81 -20.39 22.75
CA VAL A 156 -36.34 -19.97 24.10
C VAL A 156 -36.15 -18.45 24.31
N PHE A 157 -36.45 -17.59 23.33
CA PHE A 157 -36.16 -16.15 23.45
C PHE A 157 -37.36 -15.20 23.63
N LEU A 158 -38.59 -15.70 23.80
CA LEU A 158 -39.78 -14.84 23.99
C LEU A 158 -40.57 -15.10 25.27
N GLN A 159 -39.98 -15.79 26.26
CA GLN A 159 -40.55 -15.90 27.60
C GLN A 159 -39.89 -14.97 28.63
N PHE A 160 -39.02 -14.06 28.18
CA PHE A 160 -38.32 -13.09 29.03
C PHE A 160 -38.95 -11.68 29.08
N PHE A 161 -40.10 -11.44 28.42
CA PHE A 161 -40.74 -10.12 28.36
C PHE A 161 -42.05 -9.98 29.17
N LEU A 162 -42.40 -10.93 30.05
CA LEU A 162 -43.59 -10.81 30.90
C LEU A 162 -43.33 -11.01 32.41
N TYR A 163 -42.11 -10.75 32.89
CA TYR A 163 -41.81 -10.64 34.32
C TYR A 163 -40.70 -9.61 34.59
N SER A 164 -41.07 -8.33 34.73
CA SER A 164 -40.57 -7.36 35.74
C SER A 164 -40.71 -5.91 35.24
N PHE A 165 -41.61 -5.19 35.93
CA PHE A 165 -41.88 -3.75 35.92
C PHE A 165 -42.48 -3.10 34.66
#